data_AF-A0A955M840-F1
#
_entry.id   AF-A0A955M840-F1
#
_cell.length_a   1.000
_cell.length_b   1.000
_cell.length_c   1.000
_cell.angle_alpha   90.00
_cell.angle_beta   90.00
_cell.angle_gamma   90.00
#
_symmetry.space_group_name_H-M   'P 1'
#
loop_
_entity.id
_entity.type
_entity.pdbx_description
1 polymer ?
#
loop_
_entity_poly.entity_id
_entity_poly.type
_entity_poly.pdbx_seq_one_letter_code
_entity_poly.pdbx_strand_id
1 'polypeptide(L)'
;ISTYAWTVILASALGLVCSFTKINRLQQHGSERIGYWILYFVLTSIGAKASLQDAGAAVTLLGAGFLIVIIHAIVLLIAARLLRAPIFLAAAASQANMGGVVSAPIVAEVYHPGLASVGLLMAVFGGIMGTYFGLITGQLCRWLAGGG
;
A
#
# COMPACT_ATOMS: atom_id res chain seq x y z
N ILE A 1 -16.50 18.71 -4.75
CA ILE A 1 -15.27 18.01 -5.21
C ILE A 1 -14.18 19.08 -5.34
N SER A 2 -13.07 18.96 -4.60
CA SER A 2 -12.00 19.99 -4.61
C SER A 2 -11.18 19.92 -5.91
N THR A 3 -10.47 21.00 -6.23
CA THR A 3 -9.54 21.05 -7.37
C THR A 3 -8.53 19.90 -7.33
N TYR A 4 -8.04 19.54 -6.14
CA TYR A 4 -7.14 18.41 -5.95
C TYR A 4 -7.77 17.07 -6.38
N ALA A 5 -9.03 16.83 -6.00
CA ALA A 5 -9.73 15.61 -6.39
C ALA A 5 -9.91 15.52 -7.92
N TRP A 6 -10.21 16.64 -8.59
CA TRP A 6 -10.25 16.68 -10.06
C TRP A 6 -8.88 16.42 -10.70
N THR A 7 -7.81 16.97 -10.13
CA THR A 7 -6.44 16.71 -10.61
C THR A 7 -6.10 15.22 -10.53
N VAL A 8 -6.44 14.56 -9.42
CA VAL A 8 -6.20 13.11 -9.24
C VAL A 8 -7.03 12.31 -10.24
N ILE A 9 -8.33 12.59 -10.37
CA ILE A 9 -9.22 11.87 -11.28
C ILE A 9 -8.75 12.00 -12.73
N LEU A 10 -8.45 13.22 -13.19
CA LEU A 10 -8.00 13.46 -14.56
C LEU A 10 -6.62 12.84 -14.83
N ALA A 11 -5.68 12.96 -13.88
CA ALA A 11 -4.36 12.35 -14.03
C ALA A 11 -4.44 10.82 -14.10
N SER A 12 -5.27 10.19 -13.25
CA SER A 12 -5.49 8.74 -13.27
C SER A 12 -6.20 8.28 -14.55
N ALA A 13 -7.22 9.02 -15.00
CA ALA A 13 -7.95 8.70 -16.23
C ALA A 13 -7.06 8.80 -17.47
N LEU A 14 -6.28 9.89 -17.59
CA LEU A 14 -5.31 10.06 -18.68
C LEU A 14 -4.22 8.99 -18.63
N GLY A 15 -3.69 8.67 -17.44
CA GLY A 15 -2.71 7.60 -17.27
C GLY A 15 -3.25 6.24 -17.73
N LEU A 16 -4.51 5.93 -17.39
CA LEU A 16 -5.17 4.70 -17.80
C LEU A 16 -5.40 4.64 -19.31
N VAL A 17 -5.92 5.71 -19.91
CA VAL A 17 -6.11 5.80 -21.38
C VAL A 17 -4.77 5.65 -22.11
N CYS A 18 -3.72 6.33 -21.64
CA CYS A 18 -2.39 6.21 -22.20
C CYS A 18 -1.82 4.78 -22.09
N SER A 19 -2.15 4.02 -21.04
CA SER A 19 -1.72 2.62 -20.85
C SER A 19 -2.25 1.67 -21.94
N PHE A 20 -3.39 1.98 -22.56
CA PHE A 20 -3.93 1.22 -23.70
C PHE A 20 -3.37 1.67 -25.07
N THR A 21 -2.59 2.75 -25.11
CA THR A 21 -2.03 3.30 -26.36
C THR A 21 -0.58 2.83 -26.57
N LYS A 22 0.01 3.15 -27.74
CA LYS A 22 1.42 2.85 -28.05
C LYS A 22 2.41 3.46 -27.05
N ILE A 23 1.99 4.46 -26.25
CA ILE A 23 2.77 5.10 -25.18
C ILE A 23 3.18 4.10 -24.09
N ASN A 24 2.42 3.03 -23.89
CA ASN A 24 2.78 1.91 -23.00
C ASN A 24 4.19 1.35 -23.27
N ARG A 25 4.67 1.37 -24.52
CA ARG A 25 6.02 0.88 -24.85
C ARG A 25 7.15 1.65 -24.16
N LEU A 26 6.89 2.86 -23.65
CA LEU A 26 7.83 3.60 -22.79
C LEU A 26 8.13 2.87 -21.47
N GLN A 27 7.23 1.99 -21.01
CA GLN A 27 7.46 1.15 -19.84
C GLN A 27 8.67 0.23 -20.05
N GLN A 28 8.84 -0.32 -21.26
CA GLN A 28 10.00 -1.13 -21.63
C GLN A 28 11.30 -0.34 -21.86
N HIS A 29 11.20 0.99 -22.00
CA HIS A 29 12.36 1.90 -22.15
C HIS A 29 12.75 2.57 -20.82
N GLY A 30 12.29 2.04 -19.69
CA GLY A 30 12.71 2.51 -18.36
C GLY A 30 11.86 3.64 -17.77
N SER A 31 10.61 3.83 -18.22
CA SER A 31 9.67 4.76 -17.57
C SER A 31 9.51 4.47 -16.06
N GLU A 32 9.60 3.21 -15.65
CA GLU A 32 9.59 2.81 -14.24
C GLU A 32 10.74 3.45 -13.44
N ARG A 33 11.92 3.61 -14.05
CA ARG A 33 13.07 4.26 -13.40
C ARG A 33 12.71 5.70 -13.01
N ILE A 34 12.09 6.44 -13.92
CA ILE A 34 11.65 7.82 -13.66
C ILE A 34 10.56 7.84 -12.58
N GLY A 35 9.63 6.88 -12.62
CA GLY A 35 8.61 6.70 -11.57
C GLY A 35 9.24 6.51 -10.19
N TYR A 36 10.22 5.61 -10.05
CA TYR A 36 10.95 5.41 -8.80
C TYR A 36 11.73 6.64 -8.36
N TRP A 37 12.36 7.38 -9.27
CA TRP A 37 13.01 8.65 -8.94
C TRP A 37 12.04 9.67 -8.34
N ILE A 38 10.86 9.85 -8.96
CA ILE A 38 9.83 10.75 -8.44
C ILE A 38 9.29 10.27 -7.09
N LEU A 39 9.03 8.96 -6.95
CA LEU A 39 8.58 8.35 -5.70
C LEU A 39 9.58 8.59 -4.57
N TYR A 40 10.87 8.32 -4.81
CA TYR A 40 11.91 8.56 -3.82
C TYR A 40 12.09 10.04 -3.52
N PHE A 41 12.00 10.91 -4.52
CA PHE A 41 12.05 12.36 -4.30
C PHE A 41 10.90 12.85 -3.39
N VAL A 42 9.68 12.38 -3.62
CA VAL A 42 8.52 12.69 -2.75
C VAL A 42 8.74 12.14 -1.35
N LEU A 43 9.21 10.89 -1.22
CA LEU A 43 9.49 10.28 0.08
C LEU A 43 10.55 11.05 0.87
N THR A 44 11.63 11.46 0.21
CA THR A 44 12.66 12.32 0.80
C THR A 44 12.10 13.69 1.18
N SER A 45 11.24 14.29 0.36
CA SER A 45 10.60 15.57 0.69
C SER A 45 9.69 15.48 1.91
N ILE A 46 8.95 14.38 2.08
CA ILE A 46 8.14 14.11 3.27
C ILE A 46 9.06 13.95 4.50
N GLY A 47 10.13 13.16 4.38
CA GLY A 47 11.10 12.96 5.47
C GLY A 47 11.82 14.25 5.88
N ALA A 48 12.15 15.12 4.92
CA ALA A 48 12.80 16.41 5.19
C ALA A 48 11.91 17.39 5.98
N LYS A 49 10.58 17.19 5.99
CA LYS A 49 9.64 17.98 6.82
C LYS A 49 9.53 17.46 8.26
N ALA A 50 10.12 16.30 8.58
CA ALA A 50 10.10 15.77 9.93
C ALA A 50 10.99 16.61 10.85
N SER A 51 10.45 17.01 12.00
CA SER A 51 11.19 17.76 13.01
C SER A 51 11.99 16.79 13.90
N LEU A 52 13.21 17.15 14.30
CA LEU A 52 13.94 16.41 15.35
C LEU A 52 13.42 16.72 16.76
N GLN A 53 12.61 17.76 16.90
CA GLN A 53 12.00 18.17 18.17
C GLN A 53 10.98 17.11 18.64
N ASP A 54 10.35 16.40 17.69
CA ASP A 54 9.41 15.31 17.94
C ASP A 54 10.07 13.92 17.93
N ALA A 55 11.41 13.83 17.99
CA ALA A 55 12.13 12.56 17.85
C ALA A 55 11.71 11.49 18.87
N GLY A 56 11.38 11.89 20.11
CA GLY A 56 10.85 10.99 21.13
C GLY A 56 9.50 10.39 20.73
N ALA A 57 8.58 11.22 20.22
CA ALA A 57 7.29 10.76 19.71
C ALA A 57 7.47 9.86 18.48
N ALA A 58 8.41 10.20 17.59
CA ALA A 58 8.74 9.37 16.43
C ALA A 58 9.18 7.95 16.83
N VAL A 59 10.02 7.81 17.86
CA VAL A 59 10.43 6.50 18.38
C VAL A 59 9.23 5.72 18.94
N THR A 60 8.33 6.37 19.67
CA THR A 60 7.12 5.69 20.17
C THR A 60 6.20 5.22 19.05
N LEU A 61 6.04 6.03 17.99
CA LEU A 61 5.25 5.67 16.82
C LEU A 61 5.90 4.54 16.01
N LEU A 62 7.22 4.52 15.89
CA LEU A 62 7.96 3.40 15.29
C LEU A 62 7.76 2.11 16.09
N GLY A 63 7.84 2.18 17.42
CA GLY A 63 7.56 1.04 18.30
C GLY A 63 6.12 0.51 18.13
N ALA A 64 5.14 1.40 18.09
CA ALA A 64 3.75 1.04 17.80
C ALA A 64 3.59 0.42 16.41
N GLY A 65 4.30 0.94 15.41
CA GLY A 65 4.36 0.39 14.05
C GLY A 65 4.90 -1.05 14.01
N PHE A 66 6.00 -1.33 14.72
CA PHE A 66 6.52 -2.68 14.85
C PHE A 66 5.53 -3.61 15.55
N LEU A 67 4.92 -3.15 16.63
CA LEU A 67 3.93 -3.92 17.37
C LEU A 67 2.75 -4.34 16.49
N ILE A 68 2.18 -3.40 15.72
CA ILE A 68 1.03 -3.72 14.86
C ILE A 68 1.40 -4.68 13.73
N VAL A 69 2.61 -4.58 13.17
CA VAL A 69 3.13 -5.52 12.16
C VAL A 69 3.27 -6.93 12.74
N ILE A 70 3.74 -7.06 13.99
CA ILE A 70 3.84 -8.35 14.68
C ILE A 70 2.44 -8.94 14.92
N ILE A 71 1.50 -8.13 15.43
CA ILE A 71 0.11 -8.56 15.65
C ILE A 71 -0.51 -9.02 14.33
N HIS A 72 -0.36 -8.24 13.25
CA HIS A 72 -0.81 -8.59 11.91
C HIS A 72 -0.25 -9.93 11.46
N ALA A 73 1.07 -10.15 11.61
CA ALA A 73 1.70 -11.42 11.24
C ALA A 73 1.14 -12.61 12.03
N ILE A 74 0.94 -12.46 13.34
CA ILE A 74 0.38 -13.52 14.19
C ILE A 74 -1.06 -13.85 13.78
N VAL A 75 -1.91 -12.83 13.65
CA VAL A 75 -3.32 -13.00 13.26
C VAL A 75 -3.42 -13.67 11.90
N LEU A 76 -2.60 -13.23 10.94
CA LEU A 76 -2.60 -13.77 9.58
C LEU A 76 -2.11 -15.22 9.53
N LEU A 77 -1.10 -15.59 10.32
CA LEU A 77 -0.63 -16.98 10.43
C LEU A 77 -1.67 -17.89 11.09
N ILE A 78 -2.37 -17.41 12.12
CA ILE A 78 -3.48 -18.14 12.75
C ILE A 78 -4.61 -18.34 11.75
N ALA A 79 -5.01 -17.29 11.02
CA ALA A 79 -6.03 -17.36 9.98
C ALA A 79 -5.65 -18.33 8.87
N ALA A 80 -4.39 -18.30 8.41
CA ALA A 80 -3.88 -19.23 7.41
C ALA A 80 -3.97 -20.68 7.91
N ARG A 81 -3.64 -20.94 9.18
CA ARG A 81 -3.75 -22.26 9.79
C ARG A 81 -5.20 -22.73 9.91
N LEU A 82 -6.11 -21.85 10.32
CA LEU A 82 -7.54 -22.17 10.46
C LEU A 82 -8.18 -22.50 9.10
N LEU A 83 -7.86 -21.71 8.08
CA LEU A 83 -8.37 -21.89 6.72
C LEU A 83 -7.62 -22.98 5.93
N ARG A 84 -6.59 -23.58 6.53
CA ARG A 84 -5.68 -24.53 5.87
C ARG A 84 -5.10 -23.96 4.57
N ALA A 85 -4.85 -22.65 4.56
CA ALA A 85 -4.31 -21.93 3.41
C ALA A 85 -2.80 -22.18 3.28
N PRO A 86 -2.27 -22.25 2.04
CA PRO A 86 -0.85 -22.41 1.82
C PRO A 86 -0.07 -21.13 2.21
N ILE A 87 1.17 -21.31 2.66
CA ILE A 87 2.01 -20.19 3.15
C ILE A 87 2.29 -19.14 2.06
N PHE A 88 2.39 -19.54 0.79
CA PHE A 88 2.57 -18.57 -0.30
C PHE A 88 1.40 -17.59 -0.39
N LEU A 89 0.16 -18.07 -0.17
CA LEU A 89 -1.03 -17.24 -0.20
C LEU A 89 -1.06 -16.31 1.01
N ALA A 90 -0.65 -16.79 2.17
CA ALA A 90 -0.51 -15.97 3.37
C ALA A 90 0.55 -14.86 3.18
N ALA A 91 1.70 -15.18 2.58
CA ALA A 91 2.76 -14.22 2.29
C ALA A 91 2.30 -13.15 1.29
N ALA A 92 1.66 -13.57 0.19
CA ALA A 92 1.09 -12.67 -0.81
C ALA A 92 -0.03 -11.79 -0.21
N ALA A 93 -0.91 -12.36 0.63
CA ALA A 93 -1.97 -11.63 1.31
C ALA A 93 -1.44 -10.60 2.31
N SER A 94 -0.37 -10.93 3.04
CA SER A 94 0.29 -9.99 3.94
C SER A 94 0.88 -8.81 3.17
N GLN A 95 1.57 -9.07 2.04
CA GLN A 95 2.08 -8.02 1.17
C GLN A 95 0.96 -7.20 0.52
N ALA A 96 -0.14 -7.82 0.12
CA ALA A 96 -1.30 -7.11 -0.41
C ALA A 96 -1.88 -6.11 0.60
N ASN A 97 -1.81 -6.41 1.90
CA ASN A 97 -2.33 -5.55 2.96
C ASN A 97 -1.33 -4.48 3.45
N MET A 98 -0.02 -4.76 3.43
CA MET A 98 1.00 -3.83 3.95
C MET A 98 1.94 -3.23 2.89
N GLY A 99 2.37 -4.02 1.90
CA GLY A 99 3.33 -3.63 0.86
C GLY A 99 2.70 -3.20 -0.47
N GLY A 100 1.38 -3.35 -0.59
CA GLY A 100 0.57 -2.80 -1.68
C GLY A 100 0.78 -3.48 -3.04
N VAL A 101 0.39 -2.76 -4.10
CA VAL A 101 0.33 -3.24 -5.49
C VAL A 101 1.67 -3.54 -6.12
N VAL A 102 2.78 -3.08 -5.52
CA VAL A 102 4.13 -3.32 -6.04
C VAL A 102 4.75 -4.60 -5.47
N SER A 103 4.68 -4.82 -4.15
CA SER A 103 5.40 -5.94 -3.54
C SER A 103 4.60 -7.25 -3.51
N ALA A 104 3.27 -7.21 -3.51
CA ALA A 104 2.45 -8.42 -3.48
C ALA A 104 2.58 -9.31 -4.73
N PRO A 105 2.59 -8.76 -5.97
CA PRO A 105 2.85 -9.56 -7.17
C PRO A 105 4.25 -10.18 -7.15
N ILE A 106 5.26 -9.43 -6.70
CA ILE A 106 6.65 -9.89 -6.64
C ILE A 106 6.77 -11.08 -5.68
N VAL A 107 6.19 -11.00 -4.49
CA VAL A 107 6.23 -12.12 -3.54
C VAL A 107 5.45 -13.32 -4.05
N ALA A 108 4.33 -13.12 -4.75
CA ALA A 108 3.57 -14.21 -5.35
C ALA A 108 4.32 -14.89 -6.52
N GLU A 109 5.00 -14.12 -7.36
CA GLU A 109 5.75 -14.58 -8.54
C GLU A 109 6.93 -15.50 -8.16
N VAL A 110 7.58 -15.24 -7.02
CA VAL A 110 8.66 -16.09 -6.49
C VAL A 110 8.19 -17.54 -6.29
N TYR A 111 6.91 -17.76 -5.99
CA TYR A 111 6.35 -19.11 -5.84
C TYR A 111 5.94 -19.71 -7.19
N HIS A 112 5.14 -18.99 -7.98
CA HIS A 112 4.79 -19.38 -9.34
C HIS A 112 4.50 -18.14 -10.21
N PRO A 113 5.00 -18.09 -11.46
CA PRO A 113 4.75 -16.95 -12.36
C PRO A 113 3.27 -16.62 -12.57
N GLY A 114 2.39 -17.63 -12.59
CA GLY A 114 0.95 -17.44 -12.74
C GLY A 114 0.27 -16.72 -11.56
N LEU A 115 0.91 -16.70 -10.38
CA LEU A 115 0.37 -16.10 -9.17
C LEU A 115 0.60 -14.59 -9.08
N ALA A 116 1.45 -14.00 -9.92
CA ALA A 116 1.66 -12.55 -9.95
C ALA A 116 0.35 -11.78 -10.18
N SER A 117 -0.50 -12.29 -11.08
CA SER A 117 -1.84 -11.74 -11.36
C SER A 117 -2.75 -11.78 -10.14
N VAL A 118 -2.73 -12.88 -9.38
CA VAL A 118 -3.50 -13.06 -8.15
C VAL A 118 -3.01 -12.10 -7.08
N GLY A 119 -1.68 -11.98 -6.89
CA GLY A 119 -1.08 -11.04 -5.95
C GLY A 119 -1.45 -9.58 -6.26
N LEU A 120 -1.49 -9.21 -7.54
CA LEU A 120 -1.91 -7.87 -7.98
C LEU A 120 -3.38 -7.60 -7.64
N LEU A 121 -4.28 -8.53 -7.96
CA LEU A 121 -5.71 -8.40 -7.66
C LEU A 121 -5.96 -8.31 -6.15
N MET A 122 -5.26 -9.14 -5.36
CA MET A 122 -5.34 -9.09 -3.90
C MET A 122 -4.87 -7.74 -3.35
N ALA A 123 -3.79 -7.17 -3.90
CA ALA A 123 -3.28 -5.87 -3.47
C ALA A 123 -4.22 -4.71 -3.80
N VAL A 124 -4.83 -4.72 -4.99
CA VAL A 124 -5.86 -3.72 -5.35
C VAL A 124 -7.04 -3.82 -4.40
N PHE A 125 -7.54 -5.04 -4.14
CA PHE A 125 -8.64 -5.26 -3.22
C PHE A 125 -8.30 -4.84 -1.79
N GLY A 126 -7.12 -5.21 -1.30
CA GLY A 126 -6.61 -4.81 0.02
C GLY A 126 -6.52 -3.29 0.17
N GLY A 127 -6.04 -2.58 -0.85
CA GLY A 127 -5.98 -1.12 -0.85
C GLY A 127 -7.36 -0.46 -0.78
N ILE A 128 -8.34 -0.99 -1.53
CA ILE A 128 -9.72 -0.48 -1.51
C ILE A 128 -10.33 -0.69 -0.11
N MET A 129 -10.28 -1.93 0.41
CA MET A 129 -10.84 -2.25 1.73
C MET A 129 -10.13 -1.48 2.85
N GLY A 130 -8.80 -1.42 2.81
CA GLY A 130 -7.98 -0.70 3.79
C GLY A 130 -8.30 0.79 3.85
N THR A 131 -8.61 1.41 2.70
CA THR A 131 -9.03 2.83 2.66
C THR A 131 -10.34 3.03 3.42
N TYR A 132 -11.36 2.22 3.15
CA TYR A 132 -12.65 2.35 3.83
C TYR A 132 -12.55 2.03 5.32
N PHE A 133 -11.88 0.93 5.70
CA PHE A 133 -11.67 0.60 7.11
C PHE A 133 -10.84 1.65 7.84
N GLY A 134 -9.83 2.22 7.19
CA GLY A 134 -9.04 3.32 7.75
C GLY A 134 -9.88 4.56 8.02
N LEU A 135 -10.75 4.94 7.10
CA LEU A 135 -11.67 6.07 7.29
C LEU A 135 -12.63 5.83 8.46
N ILE A 136 -13.23 4.64 8.55
CA ILE A 136 -14.12 4.24 9.65
C ILE A 136 -13.36 4.27 10.98
N THR A 137 -12.16 3.70 11.01
CA THR A 137 -11.33 3.69 12.23
C THR A 137 -10.97 5.11 12.66
N GLY A 138 -10.62 5.99 11.70
CA GLY A 138 -10.36 7.40 11.98
C GLY A 138 -11.57 8.16 12.53
N GLN A 139 -12.77 7.86 12.02
CA GLN A 139 -14.03 8.42 12.56
C GLN A 139 -14.30 7.91 13.97
N LEU A 140 -14.10 6.61 14.22
CA LEU A 140 -14.27 6.02 15.55
C LEU A 140 -13.30 6.63 16.57
N CYS A 141 -12.01 6.75 16.22
CA CYS A 141 -11.04 7.41 17.08
C CYS A 141 -11.41 8.87 17.39
N ARG A 142 -11.95 9.61 16.39
CA ARG A 142 -12.42 10.99 16.59
C ARG A 142 -13.60 11.07 17.56
N TRP A 143 -14.54 10.13 17.45
CA TRP A 143 -15.68 10.05 18.36
C TRP A 143 -15.24 9.72 19.79
N LEU A 144 -14.34 8.74 19.95
CA LEU A 144 -13.78 8.36 21.25
C LEU A 144 -12.94 9.48 21.89
N ALA A 145 -12.31 10.33 21.08
CA ALA A 145 -11.58 11.51 21.56
C ALA A 145 -12.49 12.69 21.96
N GLY A 146 -13.82 12.53 21.91
CA GLY A 146 -14.79 13.55 22.33
C GLY A 146 -15.06 14.65 21.30
N GLY A 147 -14.66 14.47 20.04
CA GLY A 147 -14.82 15.46 18.97
C GLY A 147 -16.13 15.35 18.18
N GLY A 148 -17.23 14.95 18.84
CA GLY A 148 -18.58 14.86 18.26
C GLY A 148 -19.40 16.11 18.47
#